data_AF-A0AA51JI82-F1
#
_entry.id   AF-A0AA51JI82-F1
#
_cell.length_a   1.000
_cell.length_b   1.000
_cell.length_c   1.000
_cell.angle_alpha   90.00
_cell.angle_beta   90.00
_cell.angle_gamma   90.00
#
_symmetry.space_group_name_H-M   'P 1'
#
loop_
_entity.id
_entity.type
_entity.pdbx_description
1 polymer ?
#
loop_
_entity_poly.entity_id
_entity_poly.type
_entity_poly.pdbx_seq_one_letter_code
_entity_poly.pdbx_strand_id
1 'polypeptide(L)'
;FLELIVKLTKILQAKRGKINKLRELNGEAEKRKSFDQKAPEDFERKYAAIVIDLERMNMDLQDYINEIQVYCQQIAPGPSLAAMLAPSHLREKCREEASELVANHNNGAVKDSHVVDLITDLTALMLQVKSLSNSDQNAY
;
A
#
# COMPACT_ATOMS: atom_id res chain seq x y z
N PHE A 1 19.49 -4.04 9.84
CA PHE A 1 19.43 -3.54 8.44
C PHE A 1 19.67 -4.63 7.39
N LEU A 2 20.88 -5.18 7.21
CA LEU A 2 21.16 -6.18 6.17
C LEU A 2 20.27 -7.44 6.26
N GLU A 3 20.02 -7.94 7.47
CA GLU A 3 19.10 -9.06 7.68
C GLU A 3 17.68 -8.77 7.17
N LEU A 4 17.18 -7.54 7.37
CA LEU A 4 15.86 -7.11 6.89
C LEU A 4 15.80 -7.08 5.37
N ILE A 5 16.85 -6.59 4.71
CA ILE A 5 16.96 -6.59 3.25
C ILE A 5 16.95 -8.01 2.70
N VAL A 6 17.61 -8.96 3.38
CA VAL A 6 17.60 -10.37 3.01
C VAL A 6 16.19 -10.97 3.17
N LYS A 7 15.52 -10.71 4.30
CA LYS A 7 14.14 -11.17 4.56
C LYS A 7 13.16 -10.60 3.52
N LEU A 8 13.24 -9.29 3.25
CA LEU A 8 12.44 -8.61 2.23
C LEU A 8 12.63 -9.25 0.86
N THR A 9 13.88 -9.44 0.44
CA THR A 9 14.22 -10.06 -0.85
C THR A 9 13.65 -11.47 -0.94
N LYS A 10 13.78 -12.27 0.12
CA LYS A 10 13.27 -13.65 0.16
C LYS A 10 11.75 -13.70 0.00
N ILE A 11 11.02 -12.81 0.67
CA ILE A 11 9.55 -12.76 0.57
C ILE A 11 9.11 -12.25 -0.80
N LEU A 12 9.80 -11.25 -1.37
CA LEU A 12 9.52 -10.80 -2.73
C LEU A 12 9.67 -11.94 -3.76
N GLN A 13 10.71 -12.78 -3.62
CA GLN A 13 10.89 -13.95 -4.48
C GLN A 13 9.77 -14.98 -4.30
N ALA A 14 9.41 -15.29 -3.05
CA ALA A 14 8.31 -16.22 -2.74
C ALA A 14 6.96 -15.72 -3.28
N LYS A 15 6.66 -14.42 -3.06
CA LYS A 15 5.46 -13.74 -3.55
C LYS A 15 5.39 -13.76 -5.07
N ARG A 16 6.51 -13.53 -5.77
CA ARG A 16 6.58 -13.66 -7.23
C ARG A 16 6.19 -15.06 -7.70
N GLY A 17 6.65 -16.11 -7.01
CA GLY A 17 6.25 -17.48 -7.28
C GLY A 17 4.74 -17.71 -7.13
N LYS A 18 4.13 -17.17 -6.07
CA LYS A 18 2.68 -17.27 -5.83
C LYS A 18 1.86 -16.48 -6.84
N ILE A 19 2.31 -15.30 -7.26
CA ILE A 19 1.67 -14.51 -8.33
C ILE A 19 1.67 -15.29 -9.64
N ASN A 20 2.79 -15.92 -10.00
CA ASN A 20 2.86 -16.76 -11.19
C ASN A 20 1.86 -17.93 -11.09
N LYS A 21 1.75 -18.55 -9.91
CA LYS A 21 0.79 -19.65 -9.71
C LYS A 21 -0.66 -19.20 -9.80
N LEU A 22 -0.98 -18.03 -9.24
CA LEU A 22 -2.32 -17.45 -9.35
C LEU A 22 -2.66 -17.13 -10.81
N ARG A 23 -1.69 -16.65 -11.59
CA ARG A 23 -1.85 -16.41 -13.03
C ARG A 23 -2.14 -17.69 -13.81
N GLU A 24 -1.47 -18.79 -13.48
CA GLU A 24 -1.78 -20.11 -14.07
C GLU A 24 -3.21 -20.55 -13.76
N LEU A 25 -3.64 -20.42 -12.50
CA LEU A 25 -5.01 -20.76 -12.11
C LEU A 25 -6.04 -19.87 -12.80
N ASN A 26 -5.77 -18.57 -12.97
CA ASN A 26 -6.64 -17.68 -13.75
C ASN A 26 -6.82 -18.18 -15.18
N GLY A 27 -5.73 -18.55 -15.86
CA GLY A 27 -5.83 -19.10 -17.22
C GLY A 27 -6.63 -20.41 -17.26
N GLU A 28 -6.51 -21.26 -16.24
CA GLU A 28 -7.29 -22.48 -16.13
C GLU A 28 -8.78 -22.21 -15.88
N ALA A 29 -9.09 -21.20 -15.06
CA ALA A 29 -10.45 -20.75 -14.78
C ALA A 29 -11.10 -20.13 -16.02
N GLU A 30 -10.37 -19.28 -16.75
CA GLU A 30 -10.81 -18.69 -18.02
C GLU A 30 -11.13 -19.77 -19.05
N LYS A 31 -10.25 -20.78 -19.19
CA LYS A 31 -10.49 -21.92 -20.07
C LYS A 31 -11.73 -22.72 -19.67
N ARG A 32 -11.96 -22.97 -18.38
CA ARG A 32 -13.17 -23.66 -17.92
C ARG A 32 -14.43 -22.85 -18.22
N LYS A 33 -14.37 -21.54 -17.95
CA LYS A 33 -15.46 -20.61 -18.22
C LYS A 33 -15.82 -20.56 -19.70
N SER A 34 -14.84 -20.66 -20.61
CA SER A 34 -15.12 -20.70 -22.05
C SER A 34 -15.88 -21.97 -22.49
N PHE A 35 -15.85 -23.04 -21.69
CA PHE A 35 -16.64 -24.26 -21.92
C PHE A 35 -17.87 -24.35 -20.99
N ASP A 36 -18.24 -23.26 -20.33
CA ASP A 36 -19.34 -23.19 -19.35
C ASP A 36 -19.23 -24.22 -18.20
N GLN A 37 -17.99 -24.61 -17.88
CA GLN A 37 -17.68 -25.54 -16.80
C GLN A 37 -17.54 -24.80 -15.47
N LYS A 38 -18.26 -25.27 -14.45
CA LYS A 38 -18.08 -24.79 -13.08
C LYS A 38 -16.73 -25.22 -12.52
N ALA A 39 -16.12 -24.34 -11.71
CA ALA A 39 -14.91 -24.68 -10.99
C ALA A 39 -15.21 -25.74 -9.92
N PRO A 40 -14.40 -26.80 -9.79
CA PRO A 40 -14.56 -27.75 -8.70
C PRO A 40 -14.12 -27.12 -7.37
N GLU A 41 -14.71 -27.57 -6.26
CA GLU A 41 -14.45 -27.00 -4.93
C GLU A 41 -12.96 -27.03 -4.55
N ASP A 42 -12.24 -28.10 -4.92
CA ASP A 42 -10.78 -28.19 -4.68
C ASP A 42 -9.99 -27.11 -5.42
N PHE A 43 -10.46 -26.67 -6.58
CA PHE A 43 -9.84 -25.57 -7.31
C PHE A 43 -10.05 -24.24 -6.59
N GLU A 44 -11.29 -23.98 -6.15
CA GLU A 44 -11.64 -22.77 -5.39
C GLU A 44 -10.85 -22.69 -4.08
N ARG A 45 -10.74 -23.80 -3.34
CA ARG A 45 -9.93 -23.89 -2.11
C ARG A 45 -8.45 -23.58 -2.37
N LYS A 46 -7.86 -24.16 -3.43
CA LYS A 46 -6.46 -23.88 -3.82
C LYS A 46 -6.25 -22.42 -4.20
N TYR A 47 -7.20 -21.85 -4.95
CA TYR A 47 -7.16 -20.46 -5.37
C TYR A 47 -7.20 -19.52 -4.15
N ALA A 48 -8.18 -19.73 -3.26
CA ALA A 48 -8.35 -18.95 -2.04
C ALA A 48 -7.12 -19.03 -1.14
N ALA A 49 -6.53 -20.21 -0.96
CA ALA A 49 -5.30 -20.38 -0.17
C ALA A 49 -4.14 -19.53 -0.71
N ILE A 50 -3.97 -19.45 -2.03
CA ILE A 50 -2.92 -18.61 -2.64
C ILE A 50 -3.20 -17.12 -2.41
N VAL A 51 -4.46 -16.68 -2.51
CA VAL A 51 -4.83 -15.29 -2.25
C VAL A 51 -4.55 -14.90 -0.80
N ILE A 52 -4.94 -15.75 0.16
CA ILE A 52 -4.66 -15.55 1.59
C ILE A 52 -3.14 -15.51 1.86
N ASP A 53 -2.38 -16.43 1.28
CA ASP A 53 -0.92 -16.43 1.41
C ASP A 53 -0.30 -15.14 0.85
N LEU A 54 -0.81 -14.63 -0.27
CA LEU A 54 -0.36 -13.37 -0.88
C LEU A 54 -0.68 -12.16 0.01
N GLU A 55 -1.84 -12.13 0.63
CA GLU A 55 -2.24 -11.09 1.58
C GLU A 55 -1.31 -11.09 2.81
N ARG A 56 -1.05 -12.27 3.40
CA ARG A 56 -0.10 -12.39 4.51
C ARG A 56 1.30 -11.91 4.12
N MET A 57 1.78 -12.28 2.93
CA MET A 57 3.07 -11.78 2.43
C MET A 57 3.07 -10.26 2.23
N ASN A 58 1.93 -9.64 1.89
CA ASN A 58 1.84 -8.18 1.79
C ASN A 58 2.00 -7.52 3.15
N MET A 59 1.36 -8.07 4.19
CA MET A 59 1.50 -7.58 5.57
C MET A 59 2.95 -7.69 6.03
N ASP A 60 3.57 -8.87 5.87
CA ASP A 60 4.97 -9.07 6.24
C ASP A 60 5.91 -8.10 5.49
N LEU A 61 5.70 -7.90 4.19
CA LEU A 61 6.49 -6.94 3.40
C LEU A 61 6.32 -5.50 3.90
N GLN A 62 5.10 -5.10 4.27
CA GLN A 62 4.83 -3.77 4.79
C GLN A 62 5.61 -3.53 6.08
N ASP A 63 5.61 -4.50 7.00
CA ASP A 63 6.34 -4.42 8.26
C ASP A 63 7.85 -4.29 8.02
N TYR A 64 8.43 -5.12 7.14
CA TYR A 64 9.86 -5.01 6.80
C TYR A 64 10.21 -3.68 6.13
N ILE A 65 9.34 -3.16 5.26
CA ILE A 65 9.57 -1.85 4.61
C ILE A 65 9.57 -0.74 5.66
N ASN A 66 8.60 -0.75 6.58
CA ASN A 66 8.52 0.24 7.65
C ASN A 66 9.79 0.24 8.50
N GLU A 67 10.28 -0.94 8.91
CA GLU A 67 11.54 -1.04 9.67
C GLU A 67 12.76 -0.58 8.84
N ILE A 68 12.83 -0.95 7.57
CA ILE A 68 13.91 -0.52 6.67
C ILE A 68 13.92 1.00 6.52
N GLN A 69 12.76 1.64 6.43
CA GLN A 69 12.63 3.10 6.35
C GLN A 69 13.21 3.77 7.59
N VAL A 70 12.91 3.27 8.79
CA VAL A 70 13.49 3.77 10.05
C VAL A 70 15.02 3.66 10.05
N TYR A 71 15.56 2.52 9.64
CA TYR A 71 17.02 2.35 9.56
C TYR A 71 17.67 3.24 8.51
N CYS A 72 17.03 3.43 7.36
CA CYS A 72 17.54 4.35 6.35
C CYS A 72 17.67 5.76 6.93
N GLN A 73 16.68 6.25 7.68
CA GLN A 73 16.73 7.57 8.33
C GLN A 73 17.91 7.71 9.29
N GLN A 74 18.24 6.64 10.02
CA GLN A 74 19.37 6.62 10.96
C GLN A 74 20.74 6.54 10.27
N ILE A 75 20.84 5.82 9.16
CA ILE A 75 22.13 5.51 8.51
C ILE A 75 22.51 6.57 7.47
N ALA A 76 21.53 7.20 6.80
CA ALA A 76 21.76 8.20 5.77
C ALA A 76 20.85 9.43 5.97
N PRO A 77 21.19 10.35 6.89
CA PRO A 77 20.43 11.59 7.11
C PRO A 77 20.59 12.63 5.97
N GLY A 78 20.97 12.21 4.76
CA GLY A 78 21.31 13.08 3.63
C GLY A 78 20.24 13.18 2.53
N PRO A 79 20.42 14.12 1.58
CA PRO A 79 19.40 14.52 0.59
C PRO A 79 18.88 13.39 -0.33
N SER A 80 19.63 12.31 -0.51
CA SER A 80 19.20 11.14 -1.30
C SER A 80 18.05 10.36 -0.63
N LEU A 81 18.07 10.25 0.70
CA LEU A 81 16.99 9.59 1.43
C LEU A 81 15.74 10.48 1.54
N ALA A 82 15.95 11.80 1.70
CA ALA A 82 14.86 12.78 1.66
C ALA A 82 14.08 12.66 0.34
N ALA A 83 14.75 12.50 -0.79
CA ALA A 83 14.11 12.31 -2.10
C ALA A 83 13.34 10.96 -2.22
N MET A 84 13.87 9.87 -1.65
CA MET A 84 13.24 8.55 -1.73
C MET A 84 12.01 8.42 -0.80
N LEU A 85 12.02 9.12 0.35
CA LEU A 85 10.94 9.10 1.32
C LEU A 85 9.98 10.29 1.19
N ALA A 86 10.27 11.28 0.34
CA ALA A 86 9.43 12.46 0.15
C ALA A 86 7.96 12.11 -0.16
N PRO A 87 7.66 11.13 -1.06
CA PRO A 87 6.26 10.85 -1.40
C PRO A 87 5.49 10.20 -0.24
N SER A 88 6.12 9.28 0.50
CA SER A 88 5.46 8.58 1.61
C SER A 88 5.26 9.50 2.81
N HIS A 89 6.27 10.29 3.18
CA HIS A 89 6.16 11.26 4.27
C HIS A 89 5.19 12.40 3.94
N LEU A 90 5.20 12.90 2.70
CA LEU A 90 4.25 13.93 2.28
C LEU A 90 2.82 13.41 2.39
N ARG A 91 2.57 12.20 1.91
CA ARG A 91 1.24 11.56 2.00
C ARG A 91 0.80 11.37 3.44
N GLU A 92 1.67 10.88 4.32
CA GLU A 92 1.36 10.66 5.73
C GLU A 92 1.10 11.98 6.47
N LYS A 93 1.99 12.97 6.30
CA LYS A 93 1.82 14.31 6.85
C LYS A 93 0.52 14.98 6.38
N CYS A 94 0.23 14.92 5.08
CA CYS A 94 -1.01 15.50 4.54
C CYS A 94 -2.26 14.77 5.06
N ARG A 95 -2.17 13.47 5.35
CA ARG A 95 -3.29 12.72 5.92
C ARG A 95 -3.51 13.04 7.40
N GLU A 96 -2.43 13.22 8.17
CA GLU A 96 -2.50 13.66 9.57
C GLU A 96 -3.09 15.07 9.66
N GLU A 97 -2.58 16.02 8.85
CA GLU A 97 -3.10 17.38 8.78
C GLU A 97 -4.57 17.42 8.33
N ALA A 98 -4.95 16.57 7.35
CA ALA A 98 -6.34 16.44 6.94
C ALA A 98 -7.24 15.91 8.06
N SER A 99 -6.77 14.92 8.82
CA SER A 99 -7.51 14.36 9.95
C SER A 99 -7.77 15.41 11.03
N GLU A 100 -6.76 16.21 11.37
CA GLU A 100 -6.91 17.33 12.31
C GLU A 100 -7.88 18.38 11.78
N LEU A 101 -7.78 18.73 10.49
CA LEU A 101 -8.63 19.73 9.87
C LEU A 101 -10.09 19.28 9.85
N VAL A 102 -10.36 18.03 9.47
CA VAL A 102 -11.70 17.46 9.48
C VAL A 102 -12.23 17.36 10.91
N ALA A 103 -11.43 16.90 11.88
CA ALA A 103 -11.84 16.83 13.28
C ALA A 103 -12.24 18.21 13.84
N ASN A 104 -11.44 19.25 13.53
CA ASN A 104 -11.68 20.62 14.01
C ASN A 104 -12.91 21.28 13.35
N HIS A 105 -13.28 20.89 12.13
CA HIS A 105 -14.36 21.56 11.38
C HIS A 105 -15.67 20.75 11.33
N ASN A 106 -15.63 19.44 11.59
CA ASN A 106 -16.81 18.59 11.52
C ASN A 106 -17.89 19.01 12.55
N ASN A 107 -17.51 19.49 13.73
CA ASN A 107 -18.42 20.00 14.77
C ASN A 107 -19.64 19.08 15.07
N GLY A 108 -19.48 17.76 14.89
CA GLY A 108 -20.54 16.77 15.06
C GLY A 108 -21.62 16.73 13.97
N ALA A 109 -21.43 17.44 12.84
CA ALA A 109 -22.36 17.47 11.71
C ALA A 109 -22.39 16.13 10.97
N VAL A 110 -21.22 15.52 10.75
CA VAL A 110 -21.08 14.19 10.15
C VAL A 110 -20.70 13.19 11.24
N LYS A 111 -21.55 12.17 11.43
CA LYS A 111 -21.36 11.13 12.46
C LYS A 111 -20.99 9.77 11.86
N ASP A 112 -21.18 9.60 10.55
CA ASP A 112 -20.84 8.38 9.84
C ASP A 112 -19.32 8.30 9.64
N SER A 113 -18.70 7.27 10.21
CA SER A 113 -17.24 7.06 10.13
C SER A 113 -16.75 6.93 8.69
N HIS A 114 -17.50 6.27 7.81
CA HIS A 114 -17.10 6.11 6.41
C HIS A 114 -17.11 7.44 5.67
N VAL A 115 -18.07 8.31 5.99
CA VAL A 115 -18.17 9.64 5.39
C VAL A 115 -17.04 10.55 5.93
N VAL A 116 -16.74 10.47 7.23
CA VAL A 116 -15.61 11.20 7.83
C VAL A 116 -14.27 10.76 7.23
N ASP A 117 -14.06 9.46 7.05
CA ASP A 117 -12.84 8.92 6.43
C ASP A 117 -12.72 9.39 4.97
N LEU A 118 -13.81 9.34 4.19
CA LEU A 118 -13.81 9.82 2.81
C LEU A 118 -13.48 11.32 2.71
N ILE A 119 -14.08 12.14 3.58
CA ILE A 119 -13.78 13.58 3.63
C ILE A 119 -12.30 13.78 3.97
N THR A 120 -11.78 13.02 4.95
CA THR A 120 -10.37 13.08 5.36
C THR A 120 -9.43 12.73 4.22
N ASP A 121 -9.69 11.64 3.49
CA ASP A 121 -8.86 11.22 2.36
C ASP A 121 -8.90 12.24 1.21
N LEU A 122 -10.07 12.83 0.92
CA LEU A 122 -10.20 13.90 -0.08
C LEU A 122 -9.46 15.18 0.35
N THR A 123 -9.55 15.58 1.62
CA THR A 123 -8.79 16.71 2.18
C THR A 123 -7.29 16.44 2.11
N ALA A 124 -6.85 15.23 2.44
CA ALA A 124 -5.45 14.83 2.36
C ALA A 124 -4.93 14.92 0.91
N LEU A 125 -5.75 14.51 -0.07
CA LEU A 125 -5.39 14.59 -1.49
C LEU A 125 -5.25 16.05 -1.95
N MET A 126 -6.14 16.94 -1.50
CA MET A 126 -6.03 18.38 -1.78
C MET A 126 -4.75 19.01 -1.20
N LEU A 127 -4.37 18.62 0.03
CA LEU A 127 -3.14 19.10 0.67
C LEU A 127 -1.88 18.59 -0.04
N GLN A 128 -1.90 17.35 -0.55
CA GLN A 128 -0.82 16.80 -1.37
C GLN A 128 -0.63 17.60 -2.65
N VAL A 129 -1.72 17.87 -3.39
CA VAL A 129 -1.68 18.68 -4.63
C VAL A 129 -1.12 20.08 -4.35
N LYS A 130 -1.61 20.75 -3.30
CA LYS A 130 -1.12 22.08 -2.89
C LYS A 130 0.38 22.07 -2.59
N SER A 131 0.85 21.05 -1.86
CA SER A 131 2.26 20.93 -1.48
C SER A 131 3.16 20.70 -2.70
N LEU A 132 2.71 19.90 -3.67
CA LEU A 132 3.43 19.68 -4.93
C LEU A 132 3.49 20.97 -5.77
N SER A 133 2.37 21.69 -5.91
CA SER A 133 2.36 22.97 -6.65
C SER A 133 3.25 24.05 -6.02
N ASN A 134 3.32 24.11 -4.68
CA ASN A 134 4.24 25.01 -3.98
C ASN A 134 5.71 24.59 -4.09
N SER A 135 5.97 23.28 -4.25
CA SER A 135 7.33 22.76 -4.44
C SER A 135 7.88 23.17 -5.80
N ASP A 136 7.04 23.14 -6.85
CA ASP A 136 7.42 23.59 -8.21
C ASP A 136 7.68 25.10 -8.28
N GLN A 137 7.00 25.92 -7.47
CA GLN A 137 7.25 27.37 -7.43
C GLN A 137 8.55 27.78 -6.72
N ASN A 138 9.05 26.96 -5.78
CA ASN A 138 10.30 27.22 -5.05
C ASN A 138 11.55 26.69 -5.77
N ALA A 139 11.37 26.06 -6.93
CA ALA A 139 12.46 25.53 -7.76
C ALA A 139 12.93 26.53 -8.85
N TYR A 140 12.40 27.75 -8.87
CA TYR A 140 12.75 28.85 -9.79
C TYR A 140 13.33 30.05 -9.06
#